data_AF-A0A969EMS2-F1
#
_entry.id   AF-A0A969EMS2-F1
#
_cell.length_a   1.000
_cell.length_b   1.000
_cell.length_c   1.000
_cell.angle_alpha   90.00
_cell.angle_beta   90.00
_cell.angle_gamma   90.00
#
_symmetry.space_group_name_H-M   'P 1'
#
loop_
_entity.id
_entity.type
_entity.pdbx_description
1 polymer ?
#
loop_
_entity_poly.entity_id
_entity_poly.type
_entity_poly.pdbx_seq_one_letter_code
_entity_poly.pdbx_strand_id
1 'polypeptide(L)'
;MPTLWAPLKGGAAAVLLAATHPERVLGLILYASTPKILQTNHEPYWAGTKEGFTNMIERMQKSWGEPWAIESFAPSRAQDESFRNWWAKILRAASSPSSIKAVLDLISDIDIRALLPHVRTRTLVIHKTEDQLVNVEAGRYLASHIPNAEWVELPGADHIYFVASSGLIKAISQFVQQETPRDPADTWVAILLFAKTKDESNSKHIQTTITHHRPRHITRTPRGVVALFDSPTRAVNCALNLRQKTTTSDIRVSLHIGECYIQNGNPLESVLEIAQRAAEIAKPGEIVISRTLNDILAGSGFTFQPYNSVKEHPESFSLFSLI
;
A
#
# COMPACT_ATOMS: atom_id res chain seq x y z
N MET A 1 -7.57 0.01 -0.62
CA MET A 1 -7.47 1.44 -0.24
C MET A 1 -6.35 2.10 -1.03
N PRO A 2 -6.45 3.40 -1.33
CA PRO A 2 -5.44 4.11 -2.12
C PRO A 2 -4.20 4.50 -1.29
N THR A 3 -3.05 4.58 -1.97
CA THR A 3 -1.89 5.34 -1.51
C THR A 3 -2.03 6.77 -2.03
N LEU A 4 -1.89 7.77 -1.16
CA LEU A 4 -2.00 9.18 -1.52
C LEU A 4 -0.65 9.71 -2.00
N TRP A 5 -0.59 10.18 -3.24
CA TRP A 5 0.52 10.99 -3.74
C TRP A 5 0.17 12.47 -3.59
N ALA A 6 0.94 13.18 -2.78
CA ALA A 6 0.68 14.58 -2.44
C ALA A 6 1.94 15.43 -2.62
N PRO A 7 2.18 15.95 -3.83
CA PRO A 7 3.29 16.84 -4.09
C PRO A 7 2.98 18.27 -3.67
N LEU A 8 4.04 19.02 -3.34
CA LEU A 8 4.04 20.45 -3.10
C LEU A 8 3.02 20.83 -2.02
N LYS A 9 2.15 21.80 -2.32
CA LYS A 9 1.14 22.34 -1.41
C LYS A 9 -0.04 21.37 -1.15
N GLY A 10 -0.13 20.26 -1.89
CA GLY A 10 -1.14 19.22 -1.62
C GLY A 10 -0.87 18.43 -0.33
N GLY A 11 0.35 18.49 0.21
CA GLY A 11 0.75 17.74 1.39
C GLY A 11 -0.10 18.00 2.63
N ALA A 12 -0.52 19.26 2.86
CA ALA A 12 -1.28 19.61 4.06
C ALA A 12 -2.65 18.90 4.12
N ALA A 13 -3.38 18.89 3.01
CA ALA A 13 -4.67 18.20 2.92
C ALA A 13 -4.53 16.68 3.04
N ALA A 14 -3.47 16.11 2.44
CA ALA A 14 -3.21 14.68 2.51
C ALA A 14 -2.80 14.22 3.91
N VAL A 15 -1.99 15.02 4.62
CA VAL A 15 -1.66 14.78 6.05
C VAL A 15 -2.91 14.83 6.91
N LEU A 16 -3.80 15.83 6.71
CA LEU A 16 -5.05 15.90 7.46
C LEU A 16 -5.91 14.66 7.24
N LEU A 17 -6.06 14.21 5.99
CA LEU A 17 -6.82 13.00 5.67
C LEU A 17 -6.18 11.75 6.31
N ALA A 18 -4.87 11.59 6.21
CA ALA A 18 -4.15 10.44 6.78
C ALA A 18 -4.18 10.42 8.32
N ALA A 19 -4.19 11.59 8.97
CA ALA A 19 -4.29 11.70 10.43
C ALA A 19 -5.71 11.45 10.96
N THR A 20 -6.74 11.88 10.21
CA THR A 20 -8.15 11.84 10.68
C THR A 20 -8.93 10.64 10.19
N HIS A 21 -8.50 10.02 9.08
CA HIS A 21 -9.16 8.86 8.45
C HIS A 21 -8.11 7.83 8.00
N PRO A 22 -7.25 7.32 8.90
CA PRO A 22 -6.20 6.34 8.54
C PRO A 22 -6.79 5.07 7.90
N GLU A 23 -8.02 4.69 8.24
CA GLU A 23 -8.78 3.59 7.66
C GLU A 23 -9.22 3.81 6.20
N ARG A 24 -8.87 4.94 5.59
CA ARG A 24 -9.11 5.25 4.17
C ARG A 24 -7.83 5.42 3.37
N VAL A 25 -6.66 5.32 4.00
CA VAL A 25 -5.36 5.64 3.42
C VAL A 25 -4.39 4.48 3.64
N LEU A 26 -3.99 3.81 2.56
CA LEU A 26 -3.03 2.69 2.64
C LEU A 26 -1.59 3.17 2.86
N GLY A 27 -1.26 4.36 2.36
CA GLY A 27 0.03 4.99 2.53
C GLY A 27 0.00 6.45 2.06
N LEU A 28 0.97 7.23 2.52
CA LEU A 28 1.11 8.65 2.22
C LEU A 28 2.48 8.92 1.58
N ILE A 29 2.51 9.60 0.45
CA ILE A 29 3.75 10.03 -0.19
C ILE A 29 3.74 11.55 -0.31
N LEU A 30 4.69 12.20 0.35
CA LEU A 30 4.88 13.64 0.35
C LEU A 30 6.11 13.98 -0.49
N TYR A 31 5.99 14.95 -1.40
CA TYR A 31 7.13 15.44 -2.18
C TYR A 31 7.23 16.95 -2.13
N ALA A 32 8.38 17.48 -1.71
CA ALA A 32 8.63 18.93 -1.56
C ALA A 32 7.48 19.68 -0.86
N SER A 33 6.86 19.01 0.12
CA SER A 33 5.79 19.55 0.96
C SER A 33 6.38 20.28 2.15
N THR A 34 5.58 21.17 2.74
CA THR A 34 5.97 21.90 3.95
C THR A 34 4.86 21.82 4.99
N PRO A 35 5.18 21.63 6.29
CA PRO A 35 4.15 21.61 7.31
C PRO A 35 3.66 23.01 7.69
N LYS A 36 4.38 24.07 7.31
CA LYS A 36 4.00 25.47 7.52
C LYS A 36 4.59 26.34 6.41
N ILE A 37 3.85 27.30 5.87
CA ILE A 37 4.39 28.14 4.78
C ILE A 37 5.13 29.36 5.34
N LEU A 38 4.51 30.05 6.30
CA LEU A 38 5.02 31.30 6.86
C LEU A 38 5.58 31.11 8.26
N GLN A 39 6.63 31.84 8.59
CA GLN A 39 7.13 31.93 9.95
C GLN A 39 6.13 32.69 10.85
N THR A 40 6.09 32.30 12.12
CA THR A 40 5.47 33.07 13.20
C THR A 40 6.55 33.34 14.23
N ASN A 41 6.83 34.60 14.53
CA ASN A 41 7.93 35.01 15.45
C ASN A 41 9.30 34.41 15.04
N HIS A 42 9.65 34.49 13.75
CA HIS A 42 10.88 33.92 13.16
C HIS A 42 11.02 32.40 13.21
N GLU A 43 9.96 31.67 13.58
CA GLU A 43 9.95 30.22 13.69
C GLU A 43 8.87 29.58 12.80
N PRO A 44 9.12 28.40 12.20
CA PRO A 44 10.41 27.72 12.13
C PRO A 44 11.33 28.37 11.08
N TYR A 45 12.65 28.37 11.32
CA TYR A 45 13.63 29.06 10.46
C TYR A 45 13.56 28.68 8.97
N TRP A 46 13.10 27.46 8.65
CA TRP A 46 12.97 26.97 7.27
C TRP A 46 11.72 27.47 6.53
N ALA A 47 10.75 28.06 7.24
CA ALA A 47 9.55 28.64 6.62
C ALA A 47 9.84 30.03 6.05
N GLY A 48 8.99 30.51 5.13
CA GLY A 48 9.15 31.81 4.49
C GLY A 48 8.74 32.98 5.40
N THR A 49 9.29 34.17 5.16
CA THR A 49 8.83 35.39 5.83
C THR A 49 7.56 35.93 5.17
N LYS A 50 6.71 36.63 5.95
CA LYS A 50 5.50 37.27 5.41
C LYS A 50 5.84 38.27 4.30
N GLU A 51 6.86 39.10 4.51
CA GLU A 51 7.35 40.05 3.52
C GLU A 51 7.83 39.36 2.23
N GLY A 52 8.64 38.31 2.35
CA GLY A 52 9.13 37.55 1.21
C GLY A 52 7.99 36.90 0.42
N PHE A 53 6.97 36.39 1.11
CA PHE A 53 5.79 35.80 0.49
C PHE A 53 4.92 36.85 -0.22
N THR A 54 4.70 38.02 0.39
CA THR A 54 3.99 39.14 -0.25
C THR A 54 4.72 39.60 -1.52
N ASN A 55 6.04 39.79 -1.45
CA ASN A 55 6.85 40.17 -2.61
C ASN A 55 6.82 39.10 -3.72
N MET A 56 6.82 37.82 -3.36
CA MET A 56 6.67 36.71 -4.30
C MET A 56 5.31 36.77 -5.01
N ILE A 57 4.22 36.97 -4.28
CA ILE A 57 2.87 37.07 -4.85
C ILE A 57 2.76 38.27 -5.81
N GLU A 58 3.29 39.43 -5.43
CA GLU A 58 3.27 40.61 -6.31
C GLU A 58 4.01 40.39 -7.62
N ARG A 59 5.21 39.78 -7.57
CA ARG A 59 5.97 39.42 -8.77
C ARG A 59 5.26 38.38 -9.61
N MET A 60 4.69 37.36 -8.96
CA MET A 60 3.88 36.34 -9.60
C MET A 60 2.72 36.98 -10.37
N GLN A 61 1.97 37.90 -9.77
CA GLN A 61 0.85 38.56 -10.45
C GLN A 61 1.29 39.38 -11.67
N LYS A 62 2.42 40.08 -11.58
CA LYS A 62 2.96 40.88 -12.69
C LYS A 62 3.46 40.05 -13.87
N SER A 63 4.00 38.86 -13.59
CA SER A 63 4.62 37.99 -14.61
C SER A 63 3.78 36.74 -14.91
N TRP A 64 2.55 36.64 -14.40
CA TRP A 64 1.74 35.45 -14.60
C TRP A 64 1.38 35.26 -16.07
N GLY A 65 1.62 34.06 -16.56
CA GLY A 65 1.46 33.75 -17.98
C GLY A 65 2.66 34.10 -18.85
N GLU A 66 3.73 34.64 -18.28
CA GLU A 66 5.09 34.55 -18.81
C GLU A 66 5.80 33.33 -18.21
N PRO A 67 7.08 33.04 -18.52
CA PRO A 67 7.85 31.96 -17.89
C PRO A 67 8.19 32.23 -16.41
N TRP A 68 7.21 32.67 -15.61
CA TRP A 68 7.38 33.10 -14.23
C TRP A 68 8.07 32.04 -13.38
N ALA A 69 9.12 32.47 -12.67
CA ALA A 69 9.89 31.70 -11.70
C ALA A 69 10.46 30.38 -12.22
N ILE A 70 10.64 30.22 -13.54
CA ILE A 70 11.18 28.98 -14.11
C ILE A 70 12.59 28.68 -13.59
N GLU A 71 13.37 29.72 -13.33
CA GLU A 71 14.72 29.63 -12.75
C GLU A 71 14.73 29.04 -11.34
N SER A 72 13.60 29.02 -10.63
CA SER A 72 13.46 28.40 -9.30
C SER A 72 12.64 27.11 -9.34
N PHE A 73 11.64 27.01 -10.23
CA PHE A 73 10.80 25.82 -10.36
C PHE A 73 11.49 24.67 -11.09
N ALA A 74 12.26 24.98 -12.13
CA ALA A 74 13.03 24.01 -12.90
C ALA A 74 14.36 24.63 -13.42
N PRO A 75 15.32 24.94 -12.51
CA PRO A 75 16.61 25.51 -12.88
C PRO A 75 17.34 24.76 -14.01
N SER A 76 17.26 23.43 -14.05
CA SER A 76 17.91 22.61 -15.08
C SER A 76 17.32 22.81 -16.50
N ARG A 77 16.13 23.41 -16.58
CA ARG A 77 15.40 23.70 -17.82
C ARG A 77 15.24 25.20 -18.06
N ALA A 78 15.80 26.05 -17.21
CA ALA A 78 15.57 27.49 -17.27
C ALA A 78 16.06 28.14 -18.58
N GLN A 79 17.06 27.54 -19.25
CA GLN A 79 17.61 28.01 -20.53
C GLN A 79 16.97 27.32 -21.75
N ASP A 80 16.04 26.38 -21.56
CA ASP A 80 15.33 25.71 -22.65
C ASP A 80 14.11 26.54 -23.06
N GLU A 81 14.22 27.28 -24.17
CA GLU A 81 13.15 28.15 -24.69
C GLU A 81 11.84 27.40 -24.94
N SER A 82 11.90 26.14 -25.39
CA SER A 82 10.70 25.34 -25.62
C SER A 82 9.99 25.06 -24.29
N PHE A 83 10.76 24.75 -23.24
CA PHE A 83 10.25 24.48 -21.91
C PHE A 83 9.70 25.76 -21.26
N ARG A 84 10.38 26.90 -21.41
CA ARG A 84 9.89 28.21 -20.95
C ARG A 84 8.55 28.57 -21.59
N ASN A 85 8.45 28.41 -22.91
CA ASN A 85 7.21 28.67 -23.66
C ASN A 85 6.07 27.73 -23.26
N TRP A 86 6.39 26.46 -23.04
CA TRP A 86 5.44 25.48 -22.51
C TRP A 86 4.98 25.83 -21.09
N TRP A 87 5.91 26.22 -20.21
CA TRP A 87 5.62 26.63 -18.83
C TRP A 87 4.65 27.81 -18.77
N ALA A 88 4.92 28.86 -19.55
CA ALA A 88 4.04 30.02 -19.67
C ALA A 88 2.61 29.62 -20.13
N LYS A 89 2.49 28.69 -21.09
CA LYS A 89 1.19 28.16 -21.53
C LYS A 89 0.46 27.42 -20.42
N ILE A 90 1.15 26.57 -19.65
CA ILE A 90 0.58 25.83 -18.52
C ILE A 90 0.10 26.78 -17.43
N LEU A 91 0.87 27.81 -17.08
CA LEU A 91 0.44 28.80 -16.08
C LEU A 91 -0.89 29.47 -16.47
N ARG A 92 -1.04 29.88 -17.74
CA ARG A 92 -2.30 30.47 -18.25
C ARG A 92 -3.46 29.48 -18.26
N ALA A 93 -3.20 28.21 -18.56
CA ALA A 93 -4.22 27.17 -18.60
C ALA A 93 -4.66 26.73 -17.19
N ALA A 94 -3.75 26.77 -16.20
CA ALA A 94 -4.00 26.26 -14.86
C ALA A 94 -4.85 27.22 -14.01
N SER A 95 -4.58 28.53 -14.06
CA SER A 95 -5.32 29.50 -13.26
C SER A 95 -5.15 30.94 -13.75
N SER A 96 -6.03 31.83 -13.29
CA SER A 96 -5.82 33.27 -13.43
C SER A 96 -4.88 33.79 -12.32
N PRO A 97 -4.24 34.95 -12.50
CA PRO A 97 -3.36 35.55 -11.48
C PRO A 97 -4.09 35.87 -10.17
N SER A 98 -5.37 36.25 -10.25
CA SER A 98 -6.19 36.54 -9.07
C SER A 98 -6.61 35.27 -8.33
N SER A 99 -6.99 34.21 -9.05
CA SER A 99 -7.36 32.93 -8.45
C SER A 99 -6.19 32.27 -7.75
N ILE A 100 -4.99 32.24 -8.36
CA ILE A 100 -3.82 31.66 -7.70
C ILE A 100 -3.38 32.47 -6.48
N LYS A 101 -3.48 33.81 -6.51
CA LYS A 101 -3.26 34.64 -5.32
C LYS A 101 -4.22 34.25 -4.19
N ALA A 102 -5.52 34.15 -4.48
CA ALA A 102 -6.51 33.79 -3.47
C ALA A 102 -6.23 32.41 -2.84
N VAL A 103 -5.80 31.44 -3.65
CA VAL A 103 -5.37 30.12 -3.16
C VAL A 103 -4.12 30.24 -2.28
N LEU A 104 -3.10 30.99 -2.70
CA LEU A 104 -1.87 31.17 -1.95
C LEU A 104 -2.10 31.87 -0.61
N ASP A 105 -2.94 32.91 -0.58
CA ASP A 105 -3.35 33.59 0.64
C ASP A 105 -4.03 32.59 1.59
N LEU A 106 -4.99 31.81 1.10
CA LEU A 106 -5.72 30.81 1.89
C LEU A 106 -4.78 29.78 2.53
N ILE A 107 -3.81 29.25 1.77
CA ILE A 107 -2.94 28.19 2.29
C ILE A 107 -1.78 28.73 3.15
N SER A 108 -1.52 30.04 3.14
CA SER A 108 -0.37 30.64 3.82
C SER A 108 -0.44 30.50 5.35
N ASP A 109 -1.66 30.47 5.90
CA ASP A 109 -1.92 30.34 7.34
C ASP A 109 -1.99 28.87 7.81
N ILE A 110 -1.86 27.90 6.89
CA ILE A 110 -1.93 26.48 7.23
C ILE A 110 -0.67 26.06 8.01
N ASP A 111 -0.89 25.46 9.18
CA ASP A 111 0.12 24.84 10.03
C ASP A 111 -0.34 23.43 10.46
N ILE A 112 0.26 22.40 9.87
CA ILE A 112 -0.10 20.99 10.13
C ILE A 112 0.85 20.31 11.12
N ARG A 113 1.78 21.04 11.75
CA ARG A 113 2.80 20.43 12.64
C ARG A 113 2.18 19.63 13.78
N ALA A 114 1.03 20.06 14.31
CA ALA A 114 0.30 19.35 15.37
C ALA A 114 -0.34 18.02 14.90
N LEU A 115 -0.55 17.85 13.60
CA LEU A 115 -1.16 16.64 13.03
C LEU A 115 -0.13 15.53 12.78
N LEU A 116 1.15 15.88 12.59
CA LEU A 116 2.20 14.93 12.19
C LEU A 116 2.30 13.70 13.11
N PRO A 117 2.27 13.85 14.47
CA PRO A 117 2.35 12.69 15.37
C PRO A 117 1.14 11.74 15.27
N HIS A 118 0.04 12.19 14.68
CA HIS A 118 -1.20 11.43 14.55
C HIS A 118 -1.31 10.68 13.21
N VAL A 119 -0.38 10.90 12.27
CA VAL A 119 -0.32 10.15 11.02
C VAL A 119 0.21 8.75 11.30
N ARG A 120 -0.68 7.75 11.37
CA ARG A 120 -0.33 6.34 11.62
C ARG A 120 -0.05 5.54 10.36
N THR A 121 -0.44 6.07 9.20
CA THR A 121 -0.23 5.44 7.90
C THR A 121 1.25 5.44 7.54
N ARG A 122 1.72 4.36 6.91
CA ARG A 122 3.08 4.30 6.36
C ARG A 122 3.30 5.49 5.42
N THR A 123 4.40 6.21 5.63
CA THR A 123 4.64 7.49 4.96
C THR A 123 6.00 7.49 4.28
N LEU A 124 6.10 8.01 3.07
CA LEU A 124 7.34 8.34 2.40
C LEU A 124 7.41 9.84 2.18
N VAL A 125 8.49 10.46 2.64
CA VAL A 125 8.78 11.87 2.41
C VAL A 125 10.00 11.98 1.50
N ILE A 126 9.83 12.67 0.38
CA ILE A 126 10.84 12.82 -0.67
C ILE A 126 11.12 14.30 -0.88
N HIS A 127 12.39 14.69 -0.94
CA HIS A 127 12.76 16.07 -1.22
C HIS A 127 14.07 16.15 -2.00
N LYS A 128 14.17 17.14 -2.88
CA LYS A 128 15.43 17.50 -3.53
C LYS A 128 16.28 18.42 -2.66
N THR A 129 17.56 18.14 -2.55
CA THR A 129 18.47 18.81 -1.59
C THR A 129 18.73 20.28 -1.88
N GLU A 130 18.61 20.71 -3.14
CA GLU A 130 18.89 22.08 -3.59
C GLU A 130 17.60 22.84 -3.99
N ASP A 131 16.44 22.40 -3.51
CA ASP A 131 15.15 23.06 -3.78
C ASP A 131 15.15 24.51 -3.27
N GLN A 132 14.94 25.45 -4.20
CA GLN A 132 14.97 26.89 -3.93
C GLN A 132 13.62 27.47 -3.47
N LEU A 133 12.53 26.71 -3.63
CA LEU A 133 11.17 27.17 -3.32
C LEU A 133 10.67 26.63 -1.98
N VAL A 134 11.07 25.41 -1.62
CA VAL A 134 10.77 24.81 -0.32
C VAL A 134 12.06 24.26 0.25
N ASN A 135 12.48 24.82 1.37
CA ASN A 135 13.67 24.38 2.08
C ASN A 135 13.57 22.89 2.45
N VAL A 136 14.62 22.11 2.16
CA VAL A 136 14.71 20.67 2.45
C VAL A 136 14.47 20.34 3.93
N GLU A 137 14.78 21.27 4.83
CA GLU A 137 14.54 21.15 6.27
C GLU A 137 13.05 21.01 6.60
N ALA A 138 12.14 21.55 5.78
CA ALA A 138 10.71 21.31 5.93
C ALA A 138 10.35 19.83 5.70
N GLY A 139 11.00 19.20 4.71
CA GLY A 139 10.87 17.77 4.42
C GLY A 139 11.46 16.91 5.54
N ARG A 140 12.67 17.24 6.02
CA ARG A 140 13.29 16.57 7.17
C ARG A 140 12.42 16.68 8.42
N TYR A 141 11.81 17.85 8.65
CA TYR A 141 10.85 18.06 9.74
C TYR A 141 9.64 17.12 9.60
N LEU A 142 9.02 17.04 8.42
CA LEU A 142 7.92 16.10 8.17
C LEU A 142 8.31 14.65 8.48
N ALA A 143 9.45 14.19 7.95
CA ALA A 143 9.90 12.81 8.14
C ALA A 143 10.22 12.47 9.61
N SER A 144 10.79 13.42 10.35
CA SER A 144 11.12 13.23 11.78
C SER A 144 9.92 13.27 12.72
N HIS A 145 8.81 13.90 12.31
CA HIS A 145 7.62 14.11 13.16
C HIS A 145 6.42 13.24 12.76
N ILE A 146 6.49 12.53 11.64
CA ILE A 146 5.49 11.52 11.25
C ILE A 146 5.98 10.13 11.71
N PRO A 147 5.22 9.41 12.54
CA PRO A 147 5.55 8.04 12.91
C PRO A 147 5.70 7.14 11.66
N ASN A 148 6.71 6.28 11.66
CA ASN A 148 6.96 5.32 10.58
C ASN A 148 7.17 5.98 9.19
N ALA A 149 7.66 7.23 9.15
CA ALA A 149 8.04 7.87 7.90
C ALA A 149 9.41 7.41 7.40
N GLU A 150 9.47 7.07 6.12
CA GLU A 150 10.71 6.89 5.37
C GLU A 150 11.14 8.24 4.77
N TRP A 151 12.43 8.56 4.86
CA TRP A 151 13.00 9.78 4.30
C TRP A 151 13.88 9.46 3.09
N VAL A 152 13.66 10.17 1.99
CA VAL A 152 14.47 10.05 0.77
C VAL A 152 14.89 11.43 0.26
N GLU A 153 16.19 11.67 0.25
CA GLU A 153 16.79 12.83 -0.40
C GLU A 153 17.20 12.49 -1.84
N LEU A 154 16.88 13.39 -2.76
CA LEU A 154 17.30 13.32 -4.15
C LEU A 154 18.26 14.50 -4.45
N PRO A 155 19.28 14.30 -5.29
CA PRO A 155 20.12 15.40 -5.75
C PRO A 155 19.36 16.33 -6.72
N GLY A 156 19.80 17.58 -6.81
CA GLY A 156 19.32 18.56 -7.77
C GLY A 156 18.40 19.63 -7.18
N ALA A 157 18.08 20.62 -8.02
CA ALA A 157 17.39 21.85 -7.61
C ALA A 157 15.97 22.02 -8.18
N ASP A 158 15.54 21.18 -9.13
CA ASP A 158 14.22 21.33 -9.76
C ASP A 158 13.09 20.97 -8.79
N HIS A 159 12.38 21.98 -8.30
CA HIS A 159 11.21 21.83 -7.45
C HIS A 159 10.10 20.99 -8.10
N ILE A 160 9.92 21.10 -9.43
CA ILE A 160 8.88 20.37 -10.16
C ILE A 160 9.19 18.86 -10.26
N TYR A 161 8.26 18.03 -9.77
CA TYR A 161 8.41 16.57 -9.68
C TYR A 161 8.55 15.82 -11.01
N PHE A 162 8.06 16.38 -12.13
CA PHE A 162 8.17 15.73 -13.44
C PHE A 162 9.45 16.10 -14.22
N VAL A 163 10.33 16.93 -13.65
CA VAL A 163 11.67 17.21 -14.18
C VAL A 163 12.71 16.38 -13.44
N ALA A 164 13.56 15.67 -14.19
CA ALA A 164 14.54 14.73 -13.65
C ALA A 164 13.91 13.71 -12.67
N SER A 165 12.82 13.07 -13.09
CA SER A 165 11.91 12.29 -12.23
C SER A 165 12.32 10.83 -12.00
N SER A 166 13.42 10.34 -12.58
CA SER A 166 13.81 8.92 -12.50
C SER A 166 14.03 8.45 -11.06
N GLY A 167 14.73 9.24 -10.24
CA GLY A 167 14.93 8.96 -8.82
C GLY A 167 13.62 8.97 -8.02
N LEU A 168 12.73 9.92 -8.35
CA LEU A 168 11.42 10.03 -7.74
C LEU A 168 10.54 8.79 -8.04
N ILE A 169 10.46 8.40 -9.32
CA ILE A 169 9.69 7.22 -9.75
C ILE A 169 10.24 5.97 -9.06
N LYS A 170 11.56 5.80 -8.99
CA LYS A 170 12.18 4.68 -8.29
C LYS A 170 11.78 4.61 -6.82
N ALA A 171 11.87 5.74 -6.09
CA ALA A 171 11.49 5.80 -4.68
C ALA A 171 10.00 5.48 -4.46
N ILE A 172 9.12 6.06 -5.29
CA ILE A 172 7.68 5.78 -5.23
C ILE A 172 7.38 4.30 -5.54
N SER A 173 7.99 3.74 -6.59
CA SER A 173 7.78 2.33 -6.95
C SER A 173 8.24 1.39 -5.85
N GLN A 174 9.42 1.63 -5.25
CA GLN A 174 9.91 0.84 -4.12
C GLN A 174 8.98 0.93 -2.92
N PHE A 175 8.47 2.11 -2.61
CA PHE A 175 7.53 2.30 -1.52
C PHE A 175 6.22 1.55 -1.75
N VAL A 176 5.61 1.69 -2.93
CA VAL A 176 4.31 1.05 -3.24
C VAL A 176 4.42 -0.48 -3.32
N GLN A 177 5.58 -1.03 -3.66
CA GLN A 177 5.81 -2.47 -3.75
C GLN A 177 6.04 -3.16 -2.41
N GLN A 178 6.42 -2.42 -1.36
CA GLN A 178 6.58 -3.02 -0.04
C GLN A 178 5.22 -3.36 0.57
N GLU A 179 5.07 -4.58 1.09
CA GLU A 179 3.88 -4.96 1.85
C GLU A 179 3.73 -4.04 3.07
N THR A 180 2.51 -3.54 3.31
CA THR A 180 2.22 -2.73 4.50
C THR A 180 2.15 -3.67 5.70
N PRO A 181 2.98 -3.53 6.74
CA PRO A 181 2.75 -4.22 8.00
C PRO A 181 1.43 -3.68 8.56
N ARG A 182 0.37 -4.49 8.54
CA ARG A 182 -0.95 -4.10 9.05
C ARG A 182 -1.06 -4.47 10.53
N ASP A 183 -1.78 -3.66 11.29
CA ASP A 183 -1.97 -3.82 12.74
C ASP A 183 -2.42 -5.27 13.06
N PRO A 184 -1.82 -5.96 14.04
CA PRO A 184 -2.29 -7.26 14.51
C PRO A 184 -3.79 -7.29 14.87
N ALA A 185 -4.38 -6.15 15.23
CA ALA A 185 -5.82 -6.03 15.49
C ALA A 185 -6.70 -6.17 14.23
N ASP A 186 -6.12 -6.10 13.03
CA ASP A 186 -6.81 -6.23 11.74
C ASP A 186 -6.80 -7.67 11.19
N THR A 187 -6.42 -8.67 12.00
CA THR A 187 -6.46 -10.08 11.61
C THR A 187 -7.54 -10.86 12.38
N TRP A 188 -8.05 -11.91 11.75
CA TRP A 188 -8.89 -12.93 12.38
C TRP A 188 -8.37 -14.32 11.99
N VAL A 189 -8.56 -15.31 12.86
CA VAL A 189 -8.12 -16.68 12.58
C VAL A 189 -9.17 -17.40 11.75
N ALA A 190 -8.75 -17.97 10.62
CA ALA A 190 -9.62 -18.72 9.71
C ALA A 190 -9.01 -20.09 9.35
N ILE A 191 -9.88 -20.98 8.87
CA ILE A 191 -9.49 -22.21 8.21
C ILE A 191 -9.38 -21.93 6.71
N LEU A 192 -8.15 -21.92 6.22
CA LEU A 192 -7.85 -21.81 4.80
C LEU A 192 -7.94 -23.19 4.15
N LEU A 193 -8.78 -23.31 3.12
CA LEU A 193 -8.80 -24.42 2.18
C LEU A 193 -8.15 -23.95 0.87
N PHE A 194 -7.15 -24.68 0.41
CA PHE A 194 -6.55 -24.48 -0.91
C PHE A 194 -6.79 -25.72 -1.77
N ALA A 195 -7.36 -25.52 -2.95
CA ALA A 195 -7.64 -26.59 -3.91
C ALA A 195 -7.02 -26.26 -5.26
N LYS A 196 -6.28 -27.22 -5.81
CA LYS A 196 -5.73 -27.12 -7.17
C LYS A 196 -6.07 -28.35 -8.00
N THR A 197 -6.20 -28.12 -9.30
CA THR A 197 -6.45 -29.15 -10.31
C THR A 197 -5.62 -28.83 -11.56
N LYS A 198 -5.20 -29.86 -12.29
CA LYS A 198 -4.60 -29.68 -13.62
C LYS A 198 -5.65 -29.51 -14.72
N ASP A 199 -6.88 -29.92 -14.45
CA ASP A 199 -7.99 -29.88 -15.38
C ASP A 199 -8.77 -28.55 -15.25
N GLU A 200 -8.66 -27.71 -16.27
CA GLU A 200 -9.38 -26.43 -16.42
C GLU A 200 -10.90 -26.61 -16.32
N SER A 201 -11.45 -27.73 -16.82
CA SER A 201 -12.89 -28.01 -16.80
C SER A 201 -13.43 -28.15 -15.37
N ASN A 202 -12.60 -28.69 -14.46
CA ASN A 202 -12.91 -28.83 -13.04
C ASN A 202 -12.84 -27.52 -12.26
N SER A 203 -12.17 -26.49 -12.78
CA SER A 203 -11.98 -25.22 -12.04
C SER A 203 -13.29 -24.51 -11.71
N LYS A 204 -14.27 -24.52 -12.64
CA LYS A 204 -15.61 -23.98 -12.37
C LYS A 204 -16.36 -24.82 -11.32
N HIS A 205 -16.22 -26.14 -11.39
CA HIS A 205 -16.87 -27.06 -10.47
C HIS A 205 -16.36 -26.93 -9.04
N ILE A 206 -15.04 -26.75 -8.88
CA ILE A 206 -14.39 -26.49 -7.60
C ILE A 206 -14.99 -25.23 -6.96
N GLN A 207 -15.03 -24.12 -7.70
CA GLN A 207 -15.54 -22.86 -7.16
C GLN A 207 -17.02 -22.96 -6.76
N THR A 208 -17.87 -23.61 -7.56
CA THR A 208 -19.27 -23.85 -7.22
C THR A 208 -19.43 -24.72 -5.97
N THR A 209 -18.63 -25.78 -5.85
CA THR A 209 -18.67 -26.69 -4.69
C THR A 209 -18.24 -25.97 -3.41
N ILE A 210 -17.20 -25.14 -3.47
CA ILE A 210 -16.77 -24.36 -2.31
C ILE A 210 -17.84 -23.34 -1.93
N THR A 211 -18.40 -22.59 -2.88
CA THR A 211 -19.47 -21.60 -2.60
C THR A 211 -20.67 -22.23 -1.89
N HIS A 212 -21.04 -23.48 -2.22
CA HIS A 212 -22.14 -24.19 -1.57
C HIS A 212 -21.94 -24.38 -0.05
N HIS A 213 -20.68 -24.44 0.40
CA HIS A 213 -20.31 -24.58 1.81
C HIS A 213 -20.22 -23.25 2.57
N ARG A 214 -20.58 -22.13 1.90
CA ARG A 214 -20.64 -20.78 2.48
C ARG A 214 -19.34 -20.37 3.21
N PRO A 215 -18.20 -20.35 2.52
CA PRO A 215 -17.00 -19.74 3.08
C PRO A 215 -17.26 -18.25 3.32
N ARG A 216 -16.50 -17.63 4.24
CA ARG A 216 -16.51 -16.18 4.40
C ARG A 216 -15.89 -15.47 3.20
N HIS A 217 -14.89 -16.08 2.58
CA HIS A 217 -14.19 -15.51 1.44
C HIS A 217 -13.75 -16.60 0.45
N ILE A 218 -13.76 -16.28 -0.84
CA ILE A 218 -13.24 -17.10 -1.94
C ILE A 218 -12.36 -16.22 -2.81
N THR A 219 -11.16 -16.71 -3.13
CA THR A 219 -10.21 -16.01 -3.99
C THR A 219 -9.61 -17.00 -4.97
N ARG A 220 -9.48 -16.60 -6.23
CA ARG A 220 -8.78 -17.40 -7.25
C ARG A 220 -7.36 -16.88 -7.41
N THR A 221 -6.40 -17.80 -7.38
CA THR A 221 -4.97 -17.52 -7.57
C THR A 221 -4.48 -18.24 -8.84
N PRO A 222 -3.30 -17.87 -9.39
CA PRO A 222 -2.70 -18.62 -10.49
C PRO A 222 -2.41 -20.09 -10.18
N ARG A 223 -2.28 -20.45 -8.89
CA ARG A 223 -1.94 -21.81 -8.43
C ARG A 223 -3.16 -22.66 -8.06
N GLY A 224 -4.34 -22.06 -7.90
CA GLY A 224 -5.54 -22.75 -7.42
C GLY A 224 -6.57 -21.81 -6.79
N VAL A 225 -7.59 -22.40 -6.18
CA VAL A 225 -8.67 -21.69 -5.48
C VAL A 225 -8.40 -21.71 -3.98
N VAL A 226 -8.52 -20.54 -3.35
CA VAL A 226 -8.42 -20.33 -1.91
C VAL A 226 -9.81 -20.03 -1.36
N ALA A 227 -10.15 -20.63 -0.22
CA ALA A 227 -11.39 -20.35 0.49
C ALA A 227 -11.15 -20.27 2.00
N LEU A 228 -11.75 -19.28 2.65
CA LEU A 228 -11.65 -19.08 4.09
C LEU A 228 -12.95 -19.45 4.80
N PHE A 229 -12.83 -20.30 5.81
CA PHE A 229 -13.93 -20.74 6.66
C PHE A 229 -13.69 -20.34 8.10
N ASP A 230 -14.77 -20.02 8.80
CA ASP A 230 -14.84 -19.82 10.25
C ASP A 230 -15.28 -21.11 10.99
N SER A 231 -15.30 -22.26 10.30
CA SER A 231 -15.57 -23.58 10.89
C SER A 231 -14.69 -24.66 10.29
N PRO A 232 -13.89 -25.37 11.11
CA PRO A 232 -13.11 -26.53 10.69
C PRO A 232 -13.97 -27.60 10.01
N THR A 233 -15.10 -27.96 10.61
CA THR A 233 -15.98 -29.01 10.09
C THR A 233 -16.57 -28.65 8.72
N ARG A 234 -16.96 -27.40 8.48
CA ARG A 234 -17.42 -26.96 7.14
C ARG A 234 -16.31 -27.05 6.11
N ALA A 235 -15.10 -26.64 6.47
CA ALA A 235 -13.96 -26.68 5.57
C ALA A 235 -13.60 -28.12 5.18
N VAL A 236 -13.57 -29.05 6.15
CA VAL A 236 -13.31 -30.48 5.87
C VAL A 236 -14.41 -31.11 5.03
N ASN A 237 -15.68 -30.84 5.32
CA ASN A 237 -16.79 -31.32 4.50
C ASN A 237 -16.75 -30.76 3.06
N CYS A 238 -16.32 -29.50 2.90
CA CYS A 238 -16.08 -28.93 1.59
C CYS A 238 -14.98 -29.70 0.84
N ALA A 239 -13.86 -30.01 1.50
CA ALA A 239 -12.77 -30.78 0.93
C ALA A 239 -13.21 -32.21 0.52
N LEU A 240 -14.00 -32.88 1.36
CA LEU A 240 -14.57 -34.20 1.05
C LEU A 240 -15.48 -34.15 -0.18
N ASN A 241 -16.36 -33.15 -0.27
CA ASN A 241 -17.24 -32.97 -1.42
C ASN A 241 -16.46 -32.64 -2.70
N LEU A 242 -15.38 -31.86 -2.61
CA LEU A 242 -14.47 -31.61 -3.72
C LEU A 242 -13.81 -32.91 -4.21
N ARG A 243 -13.36 -33.76 -3.28
CA ARG A 243 -12.78 -35.07 -3.59
C ARG A 243 -13.78 -36.00 -4.28
N GLN A 244 -15.05 -35.97 -3.89
CA GLN A 244 -16.10 -36.82 -4.48
C GLN A 244 -16.58 -36.36 -5.85
N LYS A 245 -16.73 -35.05 -6.06
CA LYS A 245 -17.34 -34.50 -7.28
C LYS A 245 -16.35 -34.21 -8.41
N THR A 246 -15.06 -34.19 -8.11
CA THR A 246 -14.01 -34.06 -9.12
C THR A 246 -13.55 -35.45 -9.54
N THR A 247 -13.23 -35.66 -10.82
CA THR A 247 -12.52 -36.89 -11.23
C THR A 247 -11.27 -37.02 -10.34
N THR A 248 -11.25 -38.08 -9.53
CA THR A 248 -10.38 -38.22 -8.35
C THR A 248 -8.89 -38.09 -8.64
N SER A 249 -8.48 -38.19 -9.91
CA SER A 249 -7.09 -38.32 -10.34
C SER A 249 -6.33 -37.00 -10.44
N ASP A 250 -6.94 -35.83 -10.30
CA ASP A 250 -6.24 -34.54 -10.52
C ASP A 250 -6.37 -33.48 -9.43
N ILE A 251 -7.36 -33.60 -8.53
CA ILE A 251 -7.56 -32.61 -7.47
C ILE A 251 -6.60 -32.86 -6.29
N ARG A 252 -6.01 -31.79 -5.76
CA ARG A 252 -5.25 -31.81 -4.51
C ARG A 252 -5.80 -30.72 -3.60
N VAL A 253 -6.11 -31.09 -2.38
CA VAL A 253 -6.70 -30.17 -1.40
C VAL A 253 -5.84 -30.14 -0.16
N SER A 254 -5.57 -28.94 0.34
CA SER A 254 -4.96 -28.76 1.65
C SER A 254 -5.81 -27.87 2.55
N LEU A 255 -5.70 -28.07 3.87
CA LEU A 255 -6.29 -27.18 4.87
C LEU A 255 -5.28 -26.77 5.94
N HIS A 256 -5.30 -25.49 6.27
CA HIS A 256 -4.45 -24.90 7.31
C HIS A 256 -5.24 -23.88 8.13
N ILE A 257 -4.86 -23.70 9.39
CA ILE A 257 -5.42 -22.64 10.25
C ILE A 257 -4.38 -21.54 10.39
N GLY A 258 -4.80 -20.30 10.20
CA GLY A 258 -3.91 -19.16 10.34
C GLY A 258 -4.64 -17.82 10.30
N GLU A 259 -3.89 -16.76 10.54
CA GLU A 259 -4.41 -15.40 10.51
C GLU A 259 -4.71 -14.93 9.09
N CYS A 260 -5.82 -14.20 8.97
CA CYS A 260 -6.33 -13.62 7.75
C CYS A 260 -6.74 -12.18 8.01
N TYR A 261 -6.55 -11.29 7.04
CA TYR A 261 -6.92 -9.89 7.17
C TYR A 261 -8.45 -9.70 7.19
N ILE A 262 -8.94 -8.86 8.09
CA ILE A 262 -10.38 -8.54 8.24
C ILE A 262 -10.91 -7.78 7.02
N GLN A 263 -10.17 -6.77 6.52
CA GLN A 263 -10.68 -5.84 5.49
C GLN A 263 -10.90 -6.46 4.10
N ASN A 264 -10.09 -7.45 3.70
CA ASN A 264 -10.18 -8.08 2.38
C ASN A 264 -10.42 -9.59 2.45
N GLY A 265 -10.35 -10.22 3.63
CA GLY A 265 -10.49 -11.67 3.77
C GLY A 265 -9.38 -12.45 3.09
N ASN A 266 -8.20 -11.86 2.84
CA ASN A 266 -7.05 -12.60 2.33
C ASN A 266 -6.23 -13.18 3.50
N PRO A 267 -5.68 -14.39 3.37
CA PRO A 267 -4.73 -14.92 4.34
C PRO A 267 -3.41 -14.12 4.36
N LEU A 268 -2.69 -14.18 5.48
CA LEU A 268 -1.27 -13.78 5.50
C LEU A 268 -0.46 -14.63 4.50
N GLU A 269 0.63 -14.06 3.95
CA GLU A 269 1.45 -14.75 2.95
C GLU A 269 2.00 -16.08 3.49
N SER A 270 2.53 -16.09 4.71
CA SER A 270 3.02 -17.30 5.38
C SER A 270 1.95 -18.41 5.49
N VAL A 271 0.70 -18.04 5.79
CA VAL A 271 -0.44 -18.98 5.90
C VAL A 271 -0.78 -19.55 4.52
N LEU A 272 -0.75 -18.71 3.48
CA LEU A 272 -0.98 -19.15 2.10
C LEU A 272 0.13 -20.07 1.60
N GLU A 273 1.39 -19.75 1.87
CA GLU A 273 2.55 -20.57 1.47
C GLU A 273 2.50 -21.97 2.07
N ILE A 274 2.19 -22.09 3.37
CA ILE A 274 2.05 -23.38 4.05
C ILE A 274 0.98 -24.23 3.37
N ALA A 275 -0.20 -23.65 3.10
CA ALA A 275 -1.28 -24.39 2.47
C ALA A 275 -0.97 -24.79 1.03
N GLN A 276 -0.41 -23.88 0.22
CA GLN A 276 0.00 -24.20 -1.15
C GLN A 276 1.02 -25.34 -1.16
N ARG A 277 2.03 -25.28 -0.31
CA ARG A 277 3.07 -26.32 -0.21
C ARG A 277 2.49 -27.65 0.24
N ALA A 278 1.57 -27.66 1.21
CA ALA A 278 0.88 -28.89 1.62
C ALA A 278 0.11 -29.54 0.45
N ALA A 279 -0.56 -28.75 -0.39
CA ALA A 279 -1.26 -29.27 -1.58
C ALA A 279 -0.32 -29.66 -2.73
N GLU A 280 0.89 -29.09 -2.82
CA GLU A 280 1.91 -29.54 -3.77
C GLU A 280 2.40 -30.97 -3.47
N ILE A 281 2.54 -31.27 -2.19
CA ILE A 281 3.08 -32.55 -1.72
C ILE A 281 2.00 -33.63 -1.66
N ALA A 282 0.72 -33.24 -1.55
CA ALA A 282 -0.43 -34.15 -1.60
C ALA A 282 -0.47 -34.97 -2.91
N LYS A 283 -0.74 -36.27 -2.82
CA LYS A 283 -1.05 -37.08 -4.00
C LYS A 283 -2.42 -36.69 -4.57
N PRO A 284 -2.69 -36.95 -5.85
CA PRO A 284 -4.02 -36.70 -6.39
C PRO A 284 -5.11 -37.43 -5.60
N GLY A 285 -6.20 -36.71 -5.31
CA GLY A 285 -7.31 -37.18 -4.50
C GLY A 285 -7.09 -37.09 -2.99
N GLU A 286 -5.89 -36.77 -2.51
CA GLU A 286 -5.63 -36.62 -1.08
C GLU A 286 -6.06 -35.24 -0.55
N ILE A 287 -6.50 -35.24 0.70
CA ILE A 287 -6.81 -34.04 1.48
C ILE A 287 -5.81 -34.00 2.62
N VAL A 288 -4.92 -33.01 2.62
CA VAL A 288 -3.83 -32.89 3.59
C VAL A 288 -4.09 -31.71 4.52
N ILE A 289 -3.93 -31.87 5.83
CA ILE A 289 -4.14 -30.81 6.81
C ILE A 289 -2.90 -30.60 7.68
N SER A 290 -2.72 -29.38 8.19
CA SER A 290 -1.68 -29.08 9.19
C SER A 290 -2.00 -29.71 10.56
N ARG A 291 -0.97 -30.03 11.36
CA ARG A 291 -1.11 -30.51 12.75
C ARG A 291 -2.08 -29.67 13.58
N THR A 292 -1.92 -28.35 13.56
CA THR A 292 -2.78 -27.45 14.35
C THR A 292 -4.26 -27.62 14.03
N LEU A 293 -4.60 -27.82 12.75
CA LEU A 293 -5.98 -28.08 12.35
C LEU A 293 -6.45 -29.49 12.75
N ASN A 294 -5.57 -30.49 12.67
CA ASN A 294 -5.87 -31.85 13.15
C ASN A 294 -6.21 -31.85 14.65
N ASP A 295 -5.45 -31.12 15.46
CA ASP A 295 -5.64 -31.04 16.90
C ASP A 295 -6.99 -30.34 17.24
N ILE A 296 -7.39 -29.35 16.46
CA ILE A 296 -8.70 -28.67 16.60
C ILE A 296 -9.87 -29.58 16.19
N LEU A 297 -9.65 -30.51 15.26
CA LEU A 297 -10.66 -31.45 14.79
C LEU A 297 -10.75 -32.71 15.67
N ALA A 298 -10.02 -32.78 16.78
CA ALA A 298 -10.13 -33.89 17.72
C ALA A 298 -11.59 -34.05 18.21
N GLY A 299 -12.15 -35.25 18.00
CA GLY A 299 -13.53 -35.56 18.39
C GLY A 299 -14.61 -35.13 17.39
N SER A 300 -14.25 -34.56 16.23
CA SER A 300 -15.22 -34.14 15.21
C SER A 300 -15.67 -35.27 14.26
N GLY A 301 -15.30 -36.52 14.52
CA GLY A 301 -15.65 -37.69 13.72
C GLY A 301 -14.82 -37.89 12.44
N PHE A 302 -13.77 -37.10 12.22
CA PHE A 302 -12.83 -37.29 11.11
C PHE A 302 -11.60 -38.05 11.57
N THR A 303 -11.04 -38.90 10.70
CA THR A 303 -9.84 -39.69 10.99
C THR A 303 -8.70 -39.22 10.12
N PHE A 304 -7.56 -38.94 10.75
CA PHE A 304 -6.37 -38.45 10.09
C PHE A 304 -5.17 -39.33 10.43
N GLN A 305 -4.29 -39.55 9.46
CA GLN A 305 -3.02 -40.25 9.65
C GLN A 305 -1.83 -39.31 9.39
N PRO A 306 -0.70 -39.47 10.12
CA PRO A 306 0.52 -38.71 9.86
C PRO A 306 0.95 -38.80 8.39
N TYR A 307 1.30 -37.66 7.80
CA TYR A 307 1.74 -37.55 6.42
C TYR A 307 3.26 -37.37 6.36
N ASN A 308 3.97 -38.45 6.08
CA ASN A 308 5.43 -38.49 6.13
C ASN A 308 6.05 -38.02 4.81
N SER A 309 6.31 -36.72 4.64
CA SER A 309 7.06 -36.26 3.45
C SER A 309 7.80 -34.92 3.53
N VAL A 310 7.99 -34.27 4.69
CA VAL A 310 8.75 -32.99 4.71
C VAL A 310 9.91 -33.00 5.72
N LYS A 311 11.08 -33.41 5.23
CA LYS A 311 12.37 -32.86 5.67
C LYS A 311 12.63 -31.63 4.78
N GLU A 312 13.15 -30.52 5.33
CA GLU A 312 13.56 -29.27 4.64
C GLU A 312 12.60 -28.06 4.73
N HIS A 313 12.43 -27.51 5.95
CA HIS A 313 12.38 -26.06 6.24
C HIS A 313 12.67 -25.84 7.75
N PRO A 314 13.21 -24.68 8.18
CA PRO A 314 13.50 -24.38 9.60
C PRO A 314 12.31 -24.50 10.58
N GLU A 315 11.08 -24.53 10.09
CA GLU A 315 9.88 -24.86 10.86
C GLU A 315 9.23 -26.12 10.26
N SER A 316 9.57 -27.29 10.80
CA SER A 316 9.02 -28.57 10.32
C SER A 316 7.55 -28.72 10.71
N PHE A 317 6.63 -28.20 9.89
CA PHE A 317 5.20 -28.39 10.12
C PHE A 317 4.77 -29.82 9.77
N SER A 318 4.22 -30.53 10.75
CA SER A 318 3.70 -31.88 10.54
C SER A 318 2.35 -31.83 9.82
N LEU A 319 2.20 -32.68 8.81
CA LEU A 319 0.99 -32.79 8.01
C LEU A 319 0.27 -34.10 8.33
N PHE A 320 -1.02 -34.13 8.06
CA PHE A 320 -1.87 -35.31 8.21
C PHE A 320 -2.76 -35.46 6.98
N SER A 321 -3.02 -36.69 6.55
CA SER A 321 -3.96 -36.97 5.47
C SER A 321 -5.28 -37.49 6.02
N LEU A 322 -6.39 -36.98 5.48
CA LEU A 322 -7.74 -37.44 5.80
C LEU A 322 -8.00 -38.79 5.15
N ILE A 323 -8.40 -39.77 5.97
CA ILE A 323 -8.77 -41.13 5.54
C ILE A 323 -10.24 -41.11 5.15
#